data_AF-A0AAN8IH26-F1
#
_entry.id   AF-A0AAN8IH26-F1
#
_cell.length_a   1.000
_cell.length_b   1.000
_cell.length_c   1.000
_cell.angle_alpha   90.00
_cell.angle_beta   90.00
_cell.angle_gamma   90.00
#
_symmetry.space_group_name_H-M   'P 1'
#
loop_
_entity.id
_entity.type
_entity.pdbx_description
1 polymer ?
#
loop_
_entity_poly.entity_id
_entity_poly.type
_entity_poly.pdbx_seq_one_letter_code
_entity_poly.pdbx_strand_id
1 'polypeptide(L)'
;MHIPEQRFGTGFGKPKFPILLPTTSLADLANKDCWFGMHQLHIDLEFMSLDVKEWATNAALKKSEVNVCAMNVVNDCAERGVKLTSDFVAVARKEQHRQNVLQAVEHDRSQQLAS
;
A
#
# COMPACT_ATOMS: atom_id res chain seq x y z
N MET A 1 -16.13 -13.62 -10.47
CA MET A 1 -15.45 -12.46 -9.84
C MET A 1 -14.09 -12.33 -10.51
N HIS A 2 -13.91 -11.34 -11.38
CA HIS A 2 -12.67 -11.14 -12.13
C HIS A 2 -11.72 -10.29 -11.28
N ILE A 3 -10.63 -10.90 -10.80
CA ILE A 3 -9.58 -10.19 -10.05
C ILE A 3 -8.76 -9.42 -11.10
N PRO A 4 -8.64 -8.08 -11.02
CA PRO A 4 -7.85 -7.33 -11.99
C PRO A 4 -6.39 -7.76 -11.92
N GLU A 5 -5.81 -8.19 -13.05
CA GLU A 5 -4.43 -8.67 -13.17
C GLU A 5 -3.39 -7.56 -12.95
N GLN A 6 -3.78 -6.28 -13.06
CA GLN A 6 -2.92 -5.13 -12.76
C GLN A 6 -3.10 -4.67 -11.31
N ARG A 7 -2.62 -5.46 -10.33
CA ARG A 7 -2.65 -5.05 -8.91
C ARG A 7 -1.52 -4.11 -8.47
N PHE A 8 -0.54 -3.85 -9.33
CA PHE A 8 0.54 -2.92 -9.02
C PHE A 8 0.93 -2.15 -10.28
N GLY A 9 0.18 -1.08 -10.59
CA GLY A 9 0.73 -0.02 -11.42
C GLY A 9 1.94 0.54 -10.69
N THR A 10 3.10 0.48 -11.32
CA THR A 10 4.41 0.99 -10.87
C THR A 10 4.46 2.52 -10.77
N GLY A 11 3.36 3.16 -10.36
CA GLY A 11 3.13 4.61 -10.44
C GLY A 11 3.93 5.40 -9.42
N PHE A 12 5.26 5.41 -9.55
CA PHE A 12 6.08 6.51 -9.06
C PHE A 12 5.65 7.77 -9.83
N GLY A 13 5.01 8.71 -9.14
CA GLY A 13 4.49 9.94 -9.72
C GLY A 13 3.57 10.69 -8.75
N LYS A 14 3.30 11.98 -9.00
CA LYS A 14 2.35 12.74 -8.19
C LYS A 14 0.94 12.11 -8.34
N PRO A 15 0.22 11.84 -7.26
CA PRO A 15 -1.15 11.33 -7.35
C PRO A 15 -2.00 12.31 -8.17
N LYS A 16 -2.79 11.78 -9.11
CA LYS A 16 -3.84 12.56 -9.77
C LYS A 16 -5.02 12.61 -8.83
N PHE A 17 -5.24 13.75 -8.20
CA PHE A 17 -6.39 13.95 -7.32
C PHE A 17 -7.66 14.24 -8.13
N PRO A 18 -8.84 13.76 -7.67
CA PRO A 18 -10.11 14.09 -8.29
C PRO A 18 -10.49 15.57 -8.05
N ILE A 19 -11.31 16.13 -8.93
CA ILE A 19 -11.91 17.46 -8.74
C ILE A 19 -13.06 17.32 -7.74
N LEU A 20 -13.01 18.07 -6.63
CA LEU A 20 -14.04 18.06 -5.60
C LEU A 20 -15.12 19.10 -5.91
N LEU A 21 -16.38 18.68 -5.86
CA LEU A 21 -17.55 19.56 -5.94
C LEU A 21 -18.15 19.74 -4.53
N PRO A 22 -18.94 20.80 -4.28
CA PRO A 22 -19.63 20.97 -2.99
C PRO A 22 -20.59 19.81 -2.64
N THR A 23 -21.03 19.06 -3.64
CA THR A 23 -21.88 17.87 -3.48
C THR A 23 -21.09 16.56 -3.37
N THR A 24 -19.77 16.60 -3.52
CA THR A 24 -18.93 15.42 -3.39
C THR A 24 -18.93 14.95 -1.94
N SER A 25 -19.45 13.74 -1.72
CA SER A 25 -19.37 13.04 -0.45
C SER A 25 -18.07 12.26 -0.35
N LEU A 26 -17.71 11.84 0.86
CA LEU A 26 -16.55 10.99 1.04
C LEU A 26 -16.71 9.62 0.35
N ALA A 27 -17.94 9.10 0.29
CA ALA A 27 -18.22 7.83 -0.39
C ALA A 27 -17.87 7.89 -1.89
N ASP A 28 -18.00 9.06 -2.52
CA ASP A 28 -17.62 9.28 -3.92
C ASP A 28 -16.10 9.21 -4.15
N LEU A 29 -15.30 9.38 -3.10
CA LEU A 29 -13.84 9.31 -3.14
C LEU A 29 -13.29 7.90 -2.87
N ALA A 30 -14.14 7.00 -2.34
CA ALA A 30 -13.76 5.61 -2.10
C ALA A 30 -13.89 4.78 -3.39
N ASN A 31 -12.77 4.25 -3.86
CA ASN A 31 -12.75 3.34 -4.99
C ASN A 31 -13.08 1.89 -4.55
N LYS A 32 -13.25 0.99 -5.52
CA LYS A 32 -13.54 -0.44 -5.27
C LYS A 32 -12.57 -1.11 -4.29
N ASP A 33 -11.30 -0.68 -4.26
CA ASP A 33 -10.27 -1.27 -3.42
C ASP A 33 -10.40 -0.78 -1.97
N CYS A 34 -10.80 0.48 -1.77
CA CYS A 34 -11.18 1.00 -0.45
C CYS A 34 -12.31 0.17 0.16
N TRP A 35 -13.37 -0.07 -0.61
CA TRP A 35 -14.53 -0.85 -0.16
C TRP A 35 -14.16 -2.29 0.18
N PHE A 36 -13.32 -2.92 -0.65
CA PHE A 36 -12.80 -4.26 -0.38
C PHE A 36 -12.02 -4.31 0.93
N GLY A 37 -11.09 -3.37 1.14
CA GLY A 37 -10.29 -3.29 2.36
C GLY A 37 -11.15 -3.09 3.61
N MET A 38 -12.10 -2.16 3.57
CA MET A 38 -13.01 -1.91 4.70
C MET A 38 -13.85 -3.14 5.06
N HIS A 39 -14.33 -3.89 4.06
CA HIS A 39 -15.05 -5.15 4.28
C HIS A 39 -14.18 -6.22 4.95
N GLN A 40 -12.93 -6.38 4.51
CA GLN A 40 -12.00 -7.35 5.12
C GLN A 40 -11.65 -7.00 6.56
N LEU A 41 -11.64 -5.70 6.88
CA LEU A 41 -11.37 -5.19 8.22
C LEU A 41 -12.61 -5.17 9.13
N HIS A 42 -13.75 -5.67 8.64
CA HIS A 42 -15.04 -5.64 9.35
C HIS A 42 -15.42 -4.23 9.83
N ILE A 43 -15.13 -3.23 9.01
CA ILE A 43 -15.51 -1.84 9.27
C ILE A 43 -16.95 -1.64 8.78
N ASP A 44 -17.83 -1.21 9.68
CA ASP A 44 -19.17 -0.78 9.32
C ASP A 44 -19.09 0.52 8.52
N LEU A 45 -19.77 0.61 7.38
CA LEU A 45 -19.65 1.72 6.43
C LEU A 45 -20.75 2.77 6.59
N GLU A 46 -21.75 2.55 7.44
CA GLU A 46 -22.87 3.48 7.60
C GLU A 46 -22.40 4.89 8.01
N PHE A 47 -21.32 4.98 8.79
CA PHE A 47 -20.76 6.27 9.23
C PHE A 47 -20.29 7.15 8.07
N MET A 48 -20.02 6.60 6.88
CA MET A 48 -19.59 7.38 5.71
C MET A 48 -20.70 8.27 5.14
N SER A 49 -21.96 8.01 5.50
CA SER A 49 -23.10 8.89 5.17
C SER A 49 -23.34 9.99 6.22
N LEU A 50 -22.67 9.94 7.36
CA LEU A 50 -22.79 10.92 8.44
C LEU A 50 -21.84 12.10 8.22
N ASP A 51 -22.18 13.26 8.80
CA ASP A 51 -21.23 14.38 8.89
C ASP A 51 -19.98 13.93 9.67
N VAL A 52 -18.80 14.37 9.22
CA VAL A 52 -17.50 14.09 9.85
C VAL A 52 -17.50 14.42 11.36
N LYS A 53 -18.28 15.42 11.78
CA LYS A 53 -18.42 15.81 13.21
C LYS A 53 -19.03 14.70 14.06
N GLU A 54 -19.83 13.81 13.47
CA GLU A 54 -20.55 12.73 14.16
C GLU A 54 -19.71 11.45 14.25
N TRP A 55 -18.60 11.37 13.52
CA TRP A 55 -17.77 10.18 13.46
C TRP A 55 -17.14 9.84 14.83
N ALA A 56 -16.67 10.86 15.55
CA ALA A 56 -16.01 10.68 16.84
C ALA A 56 -16.93 10.08 17.93
N THR A 57 -18.25 10.14 17.74
CA THR A 57 -19.24 9.56 18.66
C THR A 57 -19.91 8.30 18.10
N ASN A 58 -19.68 7.96 16.83
CA ASN A 58 -20.26 6.79 16.19
C ASN A 58 -19.75 5.48 16.82
N ALA A 59 -20.67 4.67 17.34
CA ALA A 59 -20.34 3.43 18.06
C ALA A 59 -19.74 2.36 17.14
N ALA A 60 -20.19 2.27 15.89
CA ALA A 60 -19.72 1.28 14.93
C ALA A 60 -18.29 1.58 14.48
N LEU A 61 -17.97 2.87 14.26
CA LEU A 61 -16.61 3.32 13.96
C LEU A 61 -15.66 3.02 15.13
N LYS A 62 -16.04 3.35 16.38
CA LYS A 62 -15.24 3.02 17.57
C LYS A 62 -14.99 1.52 17.72
N LYS A 63 -15.99 0.69 17.45
CA LYS A 63 -15.83 -0.76 17.47
C LYS A 63 -14.85 -1.23 16.40
N SER A 64 -14.92 -0.63 15.21
CA SER A 64 -14.04 -0.95 14.09
C SER A 64 -12.59 -0.51 14.37
N GLU A 65 -12.39 0.60 15.07
CA GLU A 65 -11.08 1.08 15.51
C GLU A 65 -10.35 0.05 16.38
N VAL A 66 -11.05 -0.62 17.30
CA VAL A 66 -10.47 -1.71 18.11
C VAL A 66 -9.91 -2.83 17.22
N ASN A 67 -10.64 -3.22 16.17
CA ASN A 67 -10.19 -4.26 15.25
C ASN A 67 -8.96 -3.80 14.44
N VAL A 68 -8.97 -2.56 13.96
CA VAL A 68 -7.86 -1.99 13.19
C VAL A 68 -6.61 -1.85 14.04
N CYS A 69 -6.74 -1.37 15.29
CA CYS A 69 -5.62 -1.24 16.22
C CYS A 69 -5.09 -2.58 16.72
N ALA A 70 -5.89 -3.65 16.69
CA ALA A 70 -5.44 -4.99 17.02
C ALA A 70 -4.61 -5.64 15.90
N MET A 71 -4.61 -5.08 14.70
CA MET A 71 -3.78 -5.60 13.61
C MET A 71 -2.30 -5.36 13.91
N ASN A 72 -1.50 -6.41 13.75
CA ASN A 72 -0.07 -6.29 13.84
C ASN A 72 0.47 -5.56 12.60
N VAL A 73 0.86 -4.29 12.77
CA VAL A 73 1.52 -3.52 11.72
C VAL A 73 3.00 -3.90 11.72
N VAL A 74 3.33 -4.89 10.90
CA VAL A 74 4.73 -5.23 10.62
C VAL A 74 5.30 -4.25 9.60
N ASN A 75 6.56 -3.86 9.80
CA ASN A 75 7.27 -3.09 8.78
C ASN A 75 7.77 -4.06 7.70
N ASP A 76 6.85 -4.61 6.90
CA ASP A 76 7.14 -5.58 5.85
C ASP A 76 8.24 -5.09 4.91
N CYS A 77 8.25 -3.79 4.60
CA CYS A 77 9.29 -3.19 3.77
C CYS A 77 10.68 -3.30 4.43
N ALA A 78 10.80 -2.97 5.72
CA ALA A 78 12.05 -3.12 6.45
C ALA A 78 12.45 -4.60 6.60
N GLU A 79 11.50 -5.49 6.93
CA GLU A 79 11.75 -6.93 7.05
C GLU A 79 12.24 -7.53 5.73
N ARG A 80 11.60 -7.18 4.61
CA ARG A 80 12.02 -7.57 3.26
C ARG A 80 13.37 -6.97 2.90
N GLY A 81 13.65 -5.72 3.26
CA GLY A 81 14.95 -5.07 3.03
C GLY A 81 16.09 -5.75 3.79
N VAL A 82 15.86 -6.10 5.06
CA VAL A 82 16.79 -6.87 5.89
C VAL A 82 17.00 -8.25 5.30
N LYS A 83 15.93 -8.95 4.91
CA LYS A 83 16.00 -10.28 4.30
C LYS A 83 16.79 -10.27 3.00
N LEU A 84 16.50 -9.32 2.11
CA LEU A 84 17.21 -9.15 0.84
C LEU A 84 18.71 -8.91 1.08
N THR A 85 19.05 -8.05 2.04
CA THR A 85 20.46 -7.76 2.37
C THR A 85 21.15 -8.99 2.95
N SER A 86 20.48 -9.72 3.85
CA SER A 86 21.01 -10.95 4.45
C SER A 86 21.25 -12.03 3.42
N ASP A 87 20.27 -12.27 2.53
CA ASP A 87 20.37 -13.26 1.46
C ASP A 87 21.47 -12.88 0.46
N PHE A 88 21.58 -11.59 0.12
CA PHE A 88 22.66 -11.08 -0.72
C PHE A 88 24.04 -11.36 -0.12
N VAL A 89 24.25 -11.03 1.16
CA VAL A 89 25.52 -11.30 1.86
C VAL A 89 25.82 -12.79 1.92
N ALA A 90 24.79 -13.62 2.14
CA ALA A 90 24.93 -15.08 2.22
C ALA A 90 25.35 -15.71 0.88
N VAL A 91 24.87 -15.19 -0.26
CA VAL A 91 25.19 -15.68 -1.62
C VAL A 91 26.49 -15.09 -2.15
N ALA A 92 26.73 -13.80 -1.87
CA ALA A 92 27.88 -13.06 -2.38
C ALA A 92 29.11 -13.14 -1.44
N ARG A 93 29.42 -14.34 -0.96
CA ARG A 93 30.58 -14.59 -0.05
C ARG A 93 31.94 -14.37 -0.71
N LYS A 94 31.99 -14.45 -2.04
CA LYS A 94 33.20 -14.19 -2.83
C LYS A 94 33.07 -12.84 -3.51
N GLU A 95 34.16 -12.08 -3.56
CA GLU A 95 34.18 -10.75 -4.16
C GLU A 95 33.69 -10.77 -5.62
N GLN A 96 34.06 -11.80 -6.38
CA GLN A 96 33.57 -11.98 -7.75
C GLN A 96 32.04 -12.04 -7.86
N HIS A 97 31.36 -12.69 -6.90
CA HIS A 97 29.90 -12.76 -6.90
C HIS A 97 29.27 -11.41 -6.54
N ARG A 98 29.88 -10.64 -5.63
CA ARG A 98 29.44 -9.26 -5.33
C ARG A 98 29.54 -8.40 -6.58
N GLN A 99 30.68 -8.44 -7.27
CA GLN A 99 30.92 -7.66 -8.48
C GLN A 99 29.94 -8.01 -9.60
N ASN A 100 29.66 -9.29 -9.83
CA ASN A 100 28.70 -9.72 -10.85
C ASN A 100 27.29 -9.17 -10.58
N VAL A 101 26.84 -9.20 -9.33
CA VAL A 101 25.51 -8.67 -8.96
C VAL A 101 25.47 -7.16 -9.08
N LEU A 102 26.52 -6.45 -8.62
CA LEU A 102 26.59 -4.99 -8.74
C LEU A 102 26.55 -4.54 -10.21
N GLN A 103 27.26 -5.25 -11.09
CA GLN A 103 27.22 -4.98 -12.53
C GLN A 103 25.83 -5.21 -13.13
N ALA A 104 25.14 -6.29 -12.75
CA ALA A 104 23.79 -6.57 -13.21
C ALA A 104 22.78 -5.49 -12.76
N VAL A 105 22.88 -5.04 -11.50
CA VAL A 105 22.02 -3.98 -10.95
C VAL A 105 22.27 -2.65 -11.64
N GLU A 106 23.53 -2.29 -11.89
CA GLU A 106 23.87 -1.03 -12.57
C GLU A 106 23.43 -1.03 -14.04
N HIS A 107 23.53 -2.18 -14.69
CA HIS A 107 23.03 -2.36 -16.05
C HIS A 107 21.50 -2.16 -16.12
N ASP A 108 20.73 -2.79 -15.25
CA ASP A 108 19.27 -2.64 -15.18
C ASP A 108 18.83 -1.20 -14.89
N ARG A 109 19.49 -0.54 -13.92
CA ARG A 109 19.27 0.89 -13.62
C ARG A 109 19.50 1.76 -14.86
N SER A 110 20.58 1.50 -15.60
CA SER A 110 20.91 2.26 -16.80
C SER A 110 19.86 2.07 -17.91
N GLN A 111 19.26 0.88 -18.03
CA GLN A 111 18.18 0.62 -18.99
C GLN A 111 16.89 1.36 -18.63
N GLN A 112 16.52 1.40 -17.35
CA GLN A 112 15.31 2.11 -16.89
C GLN A 112 15.39 3.63 -17.02
N LEU A 113 16.60 4.21 -16.98
CA LEU A 113 16.80 5.65 -17.19
C LEU A 113 16.80 6.05 -18.68
N ALA A 114 16.97 5.07 -19.57
CA ALA A 114 16.97 5.28 -21.02
C ALA A 114 15.59 5.09 -21.67
N SER A 115 14.61 4.55 -20.94
CA SER A 115 13.22 4.34 -21.34
C SER A 115 12.28 5.42 -20.82
#